data_AF-A0A644WDG3-F1
#
_entry.id   AF-A0A644WDG3-F1
#
_cell.length_a   1.000
_cell.length_b   1.000
_cell.length_c   1.000
_cell.angle_alpha   90.00
_cell.angle_beta   90.00
_cell.angle_gamma   90.00
#
_symmetry.space_group_name_H-M   'P 1'
#
loop_
_entity.id
_entity.type
_entity.pdbx_description
1 polymer ?
#
loop_
_entity_poly.entity_id
_entity_poly.type
_entity_poly.pdbx_seq_one_letter_code
_entity_poly.pdbx_strand_id
1 'polypeptide(L)' 'MFSVIAKSGFPILIPGERYTVYNTRDDKSGYPHFLIHSANTWVWKSAKHFVPCS' A
#
# COMPACT_ATOMS: atom_id res chain seq x y z
N MET A 1 8.93 8.61 4.86
CA MET A 1 7.82 7.78 5.38
C MET A 1 6.54 8.60 5.26
N PHE A 2 5.51 8.07 4.61
CA PHE A 2 4.22 8.74 4.42
C PHE A 2 3.08 7.71 4.58
N SER A 3 1.83 8.17 4.64
CA SER A 3 0.68 7.27 4.74
C SER A 3 -0.22 7.34 3.52
N VAL A 4 -0.93 6.25 3.25
CA VAL A 4 -1.89 6.11 2.16
C VAL A 4 -3.17 5.42 2.66
N ILE A 5 -4.29 5.60 1.97
CA ILE A 5 -5.56 4.95 2.31
C ILE A 5 -5.81 3.83 1.31
N ALA A 6 -6.18 2.64 1.80
CA ALA A 6 -6.49 1.51 0.92
C ALA A 6 -7.86 1.66 0.23
N LYS A 7 -7.92 1.36 -1.06
CA LYS A 7 -9.17 1.25 -1.85
C LYS A 7 -9.90 -0.06 -1.54
N SER A 8 -11.20 -0.11 -1.86
CA SER A 8 -12.00 -1.33 -1.76
C SER A 8 -11.56 -2.44 -2.73
N GLY A 9 -11.87 -3.70 -2.39
CA GLY A 9 -11.73 -4.84 -3.30
C GLY A 9 -10.46 -5.69 -3.16
N PHE A 10 -9.73 -5.62 -2.03
CA PHE A 10 -8.51 -6.43 -1.83
C PHE A 10 -8.53 -7.20 -0.50
N PRO A 11 -8.35 -8.54 -0.51
CA PRO A 11 -8.56 -9.36 0.69
C PRO A 11 -7.51 -9.16 1.80
N ILE A 12 -6.39 -8.49 1.50
CA ILE A 12 -5.26 -8.31 2.41
C ILE A 12 -5.26 -6.90 3.05
N LEU A 13 -6.07 -5.99 2.51
CA LEU A 13 -6.17 -4.60 2.98
C LEU A 13 -7.59 -4.31 3.45
N ILE A 14 -7.70 -3.58 4.55
CA ILE A 14 -8.97 -3.08 5.04
C ILE A 14 -9.29 -1.80 4.25
N PRO A 15 -10.38 -1.75 3.46
CA PRO A 15 -10.74 -0.56 2.69
C PRO A 15 -10.99 0.64 3.61
N GLY A 16 -10.48 1.81 3.24
CA GLY A 16 -10.60 3.03 4.05
C GLY A 16 -9.58 3.12 5.19
N GLU A 17 -8.84 2.05 5.47
CA GLU A 17 -7.80 2.06 6.50
C GLU A 17 -6.54 2.78 6.03
N ARG A 18 -5.90 3.49 6.97
CA ARG A 18 -4.66 4.22 6.74
C ARG A 18 -3.46 3.31 6.97
N TYR A 19 -2.63 3.15 5.96
CA TYR A 19 -1.40 2.37 6.02
C TYR A 19 -0.18 3.28 5.93
N THR A 20 0.82 3.01 6.77
CA THR A 20 2.13 3.67 6.67
C THR A 20 3.02 2.97 5.67
N VAL A 21 3.58 3.73 4.73
CA VAL A 21 4.53 3.27 3.73
C VAL A 21 5.94 3.39 4.28
N TYR A 22 6.61 2.25 4.41
CA TYR A 22 7.97 2.15 4.94
C TYR A 22 9.02 2.19 3.85
N ASN A 23 8.70 1.70 2.65
CA ASN A 23 9.59 1.71 1.51
C ASN A 23 8.81 1.70 0.19
N THR A 24 9.46 2.10 -0.88
CA THR A 24 8.92 2.12 -2.24
C THR A 24 9.89 1.39 -3.17
N ARG A 25 9.37 0.53 -4.03
CA ARG A 25 10.15 -0.10 -5.11
C ARG A 25 9.33 -0.14 -6.37
N ASP A 26 9.98 -0.25 -7.51
CA ASP A 26 9.29 -0.41 -8.78
C ASP A 26 9.22 -1.88 -9.19
N ASP A 27 8.16 -2.26 -9.90
CA ASP A 27 8.07 -3.56 -10.57
C ASP A 27 8.84 -3.56 -11.89
N LYS A 28 8.79 -4.68 -12.64
CA LYS A 28 9.48 -4.80 -13.94
C LYS A 28 9.02 -3.79 -14.99
N SER A 29 7.84 -3.21 -14.82
CA SER A 29 7.27 -2.21 -15.74
C SER A 29 7.48 -0.78 -15.22
N GLY A 30 8.26 -0.59 -14.15
CA GLY A 30 8.45 0.71 -13.51
C GLY A 30 7.27 1.17 -12.66
N TYR A 31 6.30 0.30 -12.36
CA TYR A 31 5.15 0.67 -11.56
C TYR A 31 5.47 0.60 -10.07
N PRO A 32 5.11 1.62 -9.26
CA PRO A 32 5.48 1.66 -7.86
C PRO A 32 4.69 0.67 -6.99
N HIS A 33 5.40 0.06 -6.05
CA HIS A 33 4.91 -0.80 -4.99
C HIS A 33 5.32 -0.24 -3.64
N PHE A 34 4.38 -0.26 -2.69
CA PHE A 34 4.56 0.20 -1.33
C PHE A 34 4.79 -0.99 -0.41
N LEU A 35 5.80 -0.88 0.46
CA LEU A 35 5.98 -1.78 1.59
C LEU A 35 5.16 -1.27 2.76
N ILE A 36 4.19 -2.08 3.17
CA ILE A 36 3.31 -1.79 4.29
C ILE A 36 3.33 -2.95 5.29
N HIS A 37 3.05 -2.64 6.54
CA HIS A 37 2.84 -3.63 7.58
C HIS A 37 1.33 -3.80 7.82
N SER A 38 0.78 -4.97 7.50
CA SER A 38 -0.65 -5.28 7.64
C SER A 38 -0.78 -6.67 8.27
N ALA A 39 -1.70 -6.83 9.23
CA ALA A 39 -1.96 -8.09 9.92
C ALA A 39 -0.67 -8.80 10.42
N ASN A 40 0.22 -8.03 11.06
CA ASN A 40 1.51 -8.50 11.58
C ASN A 40 2.45 -9.10 10.51
N THR A 41 2.27 -8.72 9.25
CA THR A 41 3.05 -9.20 8.11
C THR A 41 3.48 -8.03 7.23
N TRP A 42 4.70 -8.13 6.68
CA TRP A 42 5.21 -7.20 5.69
C TRP A 42 4.73 -7.59 4.30
N VAL A 43 4.03 -6.67 3.63
CA VAL A 43 3.47 -6.92 2.30
C VAL A 43 3.89 -5.81 1.35
N TRP A 44 4.38 -6.22 0.17
CA TRP A 44 4.56 -5.33 -0.96
C TRP A 44 3.27 -5.25 -1.76
N LYS A 45 2.75 -4.04 -1.97
CA LYS A 45 1.48 -3.87 -2.71
C LYS A 45 1.56 -2.72 -3.70
N SER A 46 1.00 -2.93 -4.88
CA SER A 46 1.00 -1.95 -5.97
C SER A 46 0.29 -0.66 -5.55
N ALA A 47 0.89 0.49 -5.87
CA ALA A 47 0.38 1.82 -5.53
C ALA A 47 -1.06 2.07 -6.01
N LYS A 48 -1.51 1.41 -7.09
CA LYS A 48 -2.87 1.54 -7.64
C LYS A 48 -3.98 1.22 -6.65
N HIS A 49 -3.67 0.42 -5.63
CA HIS A 49 -4.59 0.00 -4.59
C HIS A 49 -4.80 1.05 -3.50
N PHE A 50 -4.13 2.20 -3.60
CA PHE A 50 -4.17 3.23 -2.58
C PHE A 50 -4.56 4.60 -3.16
N VAL A 51 -5.01 5.48 -2.28
CA VAL A 51 -5.17 6.91 -2.53
C VAL A 51 -4.33 7.72 -1.53
N PRO A 52 -3.91 8.95 -1.90
CA PRO A 52 -3.22 9.83 -0.96
C PRO A 52 -4.06 10.07 0.30
N CYS A 53 -3.40 10.14 1.45
CA CYS A 53 -4.02 10.77 2.61
C CYS A 53 -4.01 12.28 2.39
N SER A 54 -5.18 12.92 2.39
CA SER A 54 -5.30 14.36 2.62
C SER A 54 -4.92 14.72 4.05
#